data_AF-A0A6N9PTM1-F1
#
_entry.id   AF-A0A6N9PTM1-F1
#
_cell.length_a   1.000
_cell.length_b   1.000
_cell.length_c   1.000
_cell.angle_alpha   90.00
_cell.angle_beta   90.00
_cell.angle_gamma   90.00
#
_symmetry.space_group_name_H-M   'P 1'
#
loop_
_entity.id
_entity.type
_entity.pdbx_description
1 polymer ?
#
loop_
_entity_poly.entity_id
_entity_poly.type
_entity_poly.pdbx_seq_one_letter_code
_entity_poly.pdbx_strand_id
1 'polypeptide(L)'
;MCKKIFGLLLSVAVLLGLTACGGTGQSLPKLELPEDGQIQMSKIGRPDTLEGLCEYMAEGLAFAGDPVEMSYKEIGAIAGVRYRFTYNGSTVQVEFYEFDPDNLDEKGKACLDSVQEKGVITVLDNEVPAVLNGKYLMIYTDTSKKEENTAQKERVEQLFLDFAGFKAN
;
A
#
# COMPACT_ATOMS: atom_id res chain seq x y z
N MET A 1 -47.73 27.69 52.96
CA MET A 1 -48.61 26.65 52.34
C MET A 1 -48.11 26.37 50.93
N CYS A 2 -47.71 25.11 50.73
CA CYS A 2 -47.39 24.31 49.54
C CYS A 2 -47.34 24.86 48.10
N LYS A 3 -46.28 24.37 47.41
CA LYS A 3 -46.15 23.92 46.00
C LYS A 3 -46.11 25.05 44.95
N LYS A 4 -45.06 25.12 44.11
CA LYS A 4 -44.83 24.22 42.96
C LYS A 4 -43.34 24.13 42.58
N ILE A 5 -42.93 22.92 42.20
CA ILE A 5 -41.63 22.52 41.66
C ILE A 5 -41.70 22.63 40.13
N PHE A 6 -40.72 23.27 39.48
CA PHE A 6 -40.34 23.19 38.05
C PHE A 6 -39.10 24.10 37.89
N GLY A 7 -37.96 23.76 37.29
CA GLY A 7 -37.45 22.59 36.60
C GLY A 7 -35.93 22.76 36.41
N LEU A 8 -35.23 21.64 36.32
CA LEU A 8 -33.79 21.50 36.12
C LEU A 8 -33.39 21.98 34.71
N LEU A 9 -32.43 22.91 34.60
CA LEU A 9 -31.77 23.25 33.33
C LEU A 9 -30.27 22.94 33.47
N LEU A 10 -29.87 21.84 32.83
CA LEU A 10 -28.49 21.38 32.69
C LEU A 10 -27.92 21.99 31.40
N SER A 11 -27.15 23.07 31.51
CA SER A 11 -26.44 23.65 30.36
C SER A 11 -25.05 23.02 30.25
N VAL A 12 -24.95 21.98 29.42
CA VAL A 12 -23.66 21.45 28.93
C VAL A 12 -23.12 22.44 27.89
N ALA A 13 -22.13 23.23 28.28
CA ALA A 13 -21.36 24.06 27.35
C ALA A 13 -20.37 23.17 26.58
N VAL A 14 -20.70 22.83 25.34
CA VAL A 14 -19.75 22.23 24.40
C VAL A 14 -18.86 23.34 23.86
N LEU A 15 -17.63 23.43 24.37
CA LEU A 15 -16.58 24.28 23.81
C LEU A 15 -15.99 23.57 22.58
N LEU A 16 -16.46 23.92 21.39
CA LEU A 16 -15.77 23.59 20.14
C LEU A 16 -14.54 24.49 20.01
N GLY A 17 -13.40 24.00 20.47
CA GLY A 17 -12.10 24.51 20.07
C GLY A 17 -11.67 23.86 18.76
N LEU A 18 -11.98 24.49 17.63
CA LEU A 18 -11.30 24.19 16.37
C LEU A 18 -10.21 25.23 16.15
N THR A 19 -9.04 24.94 16.69
CA THR A 19 -7.81 25.66 16.38
C THR A 19 -7.14 25.05 15.15
N ALA A 20 -6.94 25.92 14.16
CA ALA A 20 -5.75 26.01 13.31
C ALA A 20 -5.49 24.87 12.29
N CYS A 21 -5.89 25.10 11.03
CA CYS A 21 -5.15 24.58 9.88
C CYS A 21 -3.89 25.43 9.66
N GLY A 22 -2.90 25.29 10.54
CA GLY A 22 -1.51 25.55 10.21
C GLY A 22 -0.90 24.25 9.67
N GLY A 23 -0.23 24.29 8.52
CA GLY A 23 0.24 23.11 7.79
C GLY A 23 0.94 22.09 8.69
N THR A 24 0.29 20.94 8.88
CA THR A 24 0.92 19.77 9.46
C THR A 24 1.77 19.15 8.36
N GLY A 25 3.09 19.24 8.47
CA GLY A 25 3.97 18.31 7.78
C GLY A 25 3.63 16.92 8.30
N GLN A 26 2.71 16.22 7.64
CA GLN A 26 2.31 14.88 8.04
C GLN A 26 3.56 13.99 7.98
N SER A 27 4.03 13.54 9.14
CA SER A 27 5.03 12.49 9.21
C SER A 27 4.49 11.26 8.51
N LEU A 28 5.33 10.59 7.71
CA LEU A 28 4.94 9.33 7.08
C LEU A 28 4.54 8.32 8.16
N PRO A 29 3.53 7.46 7.90
CA PRO A 29 3.17 6.38 8.81
C PRO A 29 4.38 5.47 9.04
N LYS A 30 4.48 4.91 10.24
CA LYS A 30 5.54 3.96 10.59
C LYS A 30 4.98 2.54 10.51
N LEU A 31 5.70 1.66 9.82
CA LEU A 31 5.43 0.23 9.84
C LEU A 31 6.25 -0.41 10.97
N GLU A 32 5.58 -1.21 11.78
CA GLU A 32 6.19 -2.03 12.83
C GLU A 32 5.81 -3.49 12.59
N LEU A 33 6.79 -4.38 12.70
CA LEU A 33 6.56 -5.83 12.59
C LEU A 33 6.47 -6.43 13.99
N PRO A 34 5.73 -7.53 14.18
CA PRO A 34 5.69 -8.28 15.43
C PRO A 34 7.10 -8.73 15.87
N GLU A 35 7.39 -8.63 17.16
CA GLU A 35 8.71 -9.02 17.72
C GLU A 35 8.99 -10.53 17.59
N ASP A 36 7.95 -11.35 17.58
CA ASP A 36 8.05 -12.81 17.41
C ASP A 36 8.19 -13.23 15.93
N GLY A 37 8.17 -12.26 15.00
CA GLY A 37 8.26 -12.48 13.56
C GLY A 37 7.06 -13.19 12.94
N GLN A 38 5.98 -13.44 13.70
CA GLN A 38 4.81 -14.16 13.20
C GLN A 38 3.75 -13.20 12.68
N ILE A 39 3.55 -13.22 11.37
CA ILE A 39 2.46 -12.48 10.72
C ILE A 39 1.31 -13.45 10.49
N GLN A 40 0.19 -13.20 11.16
CA GLN A 40 -1.01 -14.01 11.02
C GLN A 40 -1.82 -13.51 9.82
N MET A 41 -1.87 -14.35 8.80
CA MET A 41 -2.62 -14.10 7.57
C MET A 41 -3.97 -14.82 7.62
N SER A 42 -5.04 -14.13 7.25
CA SER A 42 -6.34 -14.74 7.04
C SER A 42 -6.27 -15.77 5.91
N LYS A 43 -7.00 -16.88 6.09
CA LYS A 43 -7.20 -17.89 5.04
C LYS A 43 -8.30 -17.50 4.05
N ILE A 44 -8.94 -16.35 4.24
CA ILE A 44 -9.96 -15.84 3.33
C ILE A 44 -9.27 -15.40 2.03
N GLY A 45 -9.62 -16.06 0.93
CA GLY A 45 -9.14 -15.67 -0.39
C GLY A 45 -9.53 -14.23 -0.72
N ARG A 46 -8.63 -13.52 -1.38
CA ARG A 46 -8.91 -12.17 -1.90
C ARG A 46 -9.33 -12.23 -3.37
N PRO A 47 -10.19 -11.31 -3.81
CA PRO A 47 -10.54 -11.21 -5.23
C PRO A 47 -9.28 -10.94 -6.04
N ASP A 48 -9.25 -11.45 -7.28
CA ASP A 48 -8.18 -11.18 -8.25
C ASP A 48 -8.36 -9.76 -8.85
N THR A 49 -8.22 -8.74 -7.99
CA THR A 49 -8.28 -7.31 -8.31
C THR A 49 -7.14 -6.57 -7.61
N LEU A 50 -6.75 -5.38 -8.08
CA LEU A 50 -5.76 -4.55 -7.40
C LEU A 50 -6.11 -4.28 -5.93
N GLU A 51 -7.40 -4.07 -5.63
CA GLU A 51 -7.89 -3.91 -4.25
C GLU A 51 -7.65 -5.17 -3.42
N GLY A 52 -8.01 -6.35 -3.94
CA GLY A 52 -7.78 -7.62 -3.26
C GLY A 52 -6.29 -7.90 -3.02
N LEU A 53 -5.43 -7.55 -3.97
CA LEU A 53 -3.98 -7.59 -3.80
C LEU A 53 -3.55 -6.65 -2.67
N CYS A 54 -3.98 -5.39 -2.68
CA CYS A 54 -3.60 -4.42 -1.65
C CYS A 54 -4.05 -4.85 -0.25
N GLU A 55 -5.27 -5.41 -0.12
CA GLU A 55 -5.75 -5.97 1.16
C GLU A 55 -4.87 -7.13 1.65
N TYR A 56 -4.49 -8.05 0.76
CA TYR A 56 -3.61 -9.17 1.08
C TYR A 56 -2.23 -8.69 1.53
N MET A 57 -1.65 -7.72 0.80
CA MET A 57 -0.35 -7.14 1.11
C MET A 57 -0.38 -6.33 2.41
N ALA A 58 -1.47 -5.61 2.70
CA ALA A 58 -1.65 -4.87 3.94
C ALA A 58 -1.74 -5.81 5.16
N GLU A 59 -2.53 -6.88 5.04
CA GLU A 59 -2.65 -7.87 6.11
C GLU A 59 -1.32 -8.60 6.36
N GLY A 60 -0.50 -8.77 5.30
CA GLY A 60 0.87 -9.27 5.41
C GLY A 60 1.90 -8.21 5.84
N LEU A 61 1.47 -7.03 6.32
CA LEU A 61 2.34 -5.95 6.78
C LEU A 61 3.40 -5.53 5.74
N ALA A 62 3.04 -5.48 4.45
CA ALA A 62 3.96 -5.05 3.40
C ALA A 62 4.20 -3.53 3.41
N PHE A 63 3.22 -2.77 3.88
CA PHE A 63 3.24 -1.31 3.94
C PHE A 63 2.37 -0.79 5.09
N ALA A 64 2.45 0.52 5.33
CA ALA A 64 1.56 1.25 6.21
C ALA A 64 1.02 2.51 5.51
N GLY A 65 -0.13 3.01 5.97
CA GLY A 65 -0.76 4.22 5.45
C GLY A 65 -1.75 3.99 4.32
N ASP A 66 -2.27 5.12 3.83
CA ASP A 66 -3.27 5.16 2.77
C ASP A 66 -2.60 5.18 1.38
N PRO A 67 -3.24 4.58 0.37
CA PRO A 67 -2.74 4.61 -1.00
C PRO A 67 -2.84 6.01 -1.60
N VAL A 68 -1.89 6.31 -2.48
CA VAL A 68 -1.97 7.44 -3.42
C VAL A 68 -2.06 6.87 -4.83
N GLU A 69 -3.06 7.28 -5.60
CA GLU A 69 -3.21 6.90 -7.00
C GLU A 69 -2.01 7.40 -7.83
N MET A 70 -1.49 6.52 -8.69
CA MET A 70 -0.33 6.79 -9.54
C MET A 70 -0.73 7.15 -10.96
N SER A 71 0.15 7.80 -11.72
CA SER A 71 -0.02 8.00 -13.17
C SER A 71 0.30 6.71 -13.94
N TYR A 72 -0.47 5.66 -13.69
CA TYR A 72 -0.23 4.29 -14.14
C TYR A 72 -0.25 4.13 -15.67
N LYS A 73 -0.92 5.02 -16.40
CA LYS A 73 -0.99 4.99 -17.87
C LYS A 73 0.37 5.22 -18.55
N GLU A 74 1.34 5.80 -17.84
CA GLU A 74 2.68 6.01 -18.39
C GLU A 74 3.41 4.68 -18.68
N ILE A 75 3.04 3.62 -17.94
CA ILE A 75 3.59 2.28 -18.11
C ILE A 75 2.60 1.30 -18.76
N GLY A 76 1.46 1.79 -19.28
CA GLY A 76 0.43 0.96 -19.91
C GLY A 76 -0.43 0.12 -18.95
N ALA A 77 -0.39 0.41 -17.65
CA ALA A 77 -1.27 -0.21 -16.66
C ALA A 77 -2.69 0.39 -16.73
N ILE A 78 -3.68 -0.31 -16.15
CA ILE A 78 -5.08 0.15 -16.05
C ILE A 78 -5.44 0.73 -14.67
N ALA A 79 -4.64 0.41 -13.66
CA ALA A 79 -4.72 0.98 -12.33
C ALA A 79 -3.35 0.93 -11.64
N GLY A 80 -3.13 1.81 -10.66
CA GLY A 80 -1.90 1.79 -9.88
C GLY A 80 -1.96 2.66 -8.64
N VAL A 81 -1.39 2.15 -7.56
CA VAL A 81 -1.35 2.81 -6.25
C VAL A 81 0.05 2.76 -5.66
N ARG A 82 0.35 3.74 -4.81
CA ARG A 82 1.61 3.84 -4.06
C ARG A 82 1.36 4.06 -2.58
N TYR A 83 2.16 3.39 -1.78
CA TYR A 83 2.28 3.58 -0.34
C TYR A 83 3.66 4.13 -0.01
N ARG A 84 3.72 5.09 0.94
CA ARG A 84 4.98 5.62 1.48
C ARG A 84 4.92 5.59 2.99
N PHE A 85 5.92 4.98 3.60
CA PHE A 85 5.99 4.78 5.04
C PHE A 85 7.44 4.78 5.51
N THR A 86 7.63 4.75 6.83
CA THR A 86 8.94 4.56 7.44
C THR A 86 9.06 3.15 8.02
N TYR A 87 10.21 2.52 7.82
CA TYR A 87 10.54 1.21 8.39
C TYR A 87 12.02 1.16 8.74
N ASN A 88 12.33 0.77 9.99
CA ASN A 88 13.70 0.70 10.53
C ASN A 88 14.56 1.96 10.28
N GLY A 89 13.91 3.13 10.34
CA GLY A 89 14.55 4.44 10.12
C GLY A 89 14.79 4.81 8.64
N SER A 90 14.34 3.98 7.70
CA SER A 90 14.34 4.29 6.25
C SER A 90 12.97 4.74 5.78
N THR A 91 12.93 5.52 4.69
CA THR A 91 11.70 5.76 3.94
C THR A 91 11.55 4.69 2.87
N VAL A 92 10.44 3.96 2.93
CA VAL A 92 10.10 2.88 2.01
C VAL A 92 8.94 3.33 1.13
N GLN A 93 8.99 2.92 -0.14
CA GLN A 93 7.91 3.09 -1.10
C GLN A 93 7.56 1.74 -1.73
N VAL A 94 6.28 1.42 -1.74
CA VAL A 94 5.76 0.23 -2.43
C VAL A 94 4.68 0.68 -3.40
N GLU A 95 4.78 0.23 -4.64
CA GLU A 95 3.81 0.52 -5.69
C GLU A 95 3.25 -0.79 -6.23
N PHE A 96 1.96 -0.81 -6.52
CA PHE A 96 1.26 -1.91 -7.16
C PHE A 96 0.52 -1.40 -8.37
N TYR A 97 0.63 -2.14 -9.47
CA TYR A 97 -0.02 -1.84 -10.73
C TYR A 97 -0.77 -3.06 -11.23
N GLU A 98 -1.92 -2.83 -11.88
CA GLU A 98 -2.69 -3.86 -12.56
C GLU A 98 -2.70 -3.57 -14.06
N PHE A 99 -2.45 -4.61 -14.85
CA PHE A 99 -2.49 -4.59 -16.31
C PHE A 99 -3.72 -5.34 -16.82
N ASP A 100 -4.16 -5.01 -18.03
CA ASP A 100 -5.12 -5.81 -18.78
C ASP A 100 -4.36 -6.59 -19.87
N PRO A 101 -3.96 -7.85 -19.60
CA PRO A 101 -3.18 -8.64 -20.54
C PRO A 101 -3.91 -8.93 -21.84
N ASP A 102 -5.25 -8.89 -21.84
CA ASP A 102 -6.08 -9.13 -23.03
C ASP A 102 -6.16 -7.88 -23.91
N ASN A 103 -5.86 -6.69 -23.37
CA ASN A 103 -5.97 -5.40 -24.07
C ASN A 103 -4.73 -4.50 -23.87
N LEU A 104 -3.52 -5.04 -23.93
CA LEU A 104 -2.27 -4.27 -23.80
C LEU A 104 -2.02 -3.35 -25.00
N ASP A 105 -1.66 -2.11 -24.70
CA ASP A 105 -1.05 -1.20 -25.69
C ASP A 105 0.47 -1.48 -25.85
N GLU A 106 1.12 -0.78 -26.78
CA GLU A 106 2.57 -0.94 -27.02
C GLU A 106 3.42 -0.64 -25.78
N LYS A 107 2.97 0.31 -24.93
CA LYS A 107 3.68 0.68 -23.70
C LYS A 107 3.59 -0.43 -22.65
N GLY A 108 2.39 -0.94 -22.42
CA GLY A 108 2.12 -2.03 -21.49
C GLY A 108 2.87 -3.29 -21.90
N LYS A 109 2.85 -3.62 -23.20
CA LYS A 109 3.64 -4.73 -23.73
C LYS A 109 5.14 -4.54 -23.47
N ALA A 110 5.71 -3.39 -23.83
CA ALA A 110 7.13 -3.11 -23.61
C ALA A 110 7.52 -3.14 -22.12
N CYS A 111 6.64 -2.64 -21.25
CA CYS A 111 6.82 -2.66 -19.80
C CYS A 111 6.90 -4.10 -19.28
N LEU A 112 5.88 -4.92 -19.57
CA LEU A 112 5.82 -6.31 -19.10
C LEU A 112 6.96 -7.16 -19.67
N ASP A 113 7.26 -7.03 -20.96
CA ASP A 113 8.37 -7.73 -21.61
C ASP A 113 9.71 -7.35 -20.94
N SER A 114 9.93 -6.06 -20.63
CA SER A 114 11.15 -5.60 -19.94
C SER A 114 11.30 -6.20 -18.54
N VAL A 115 10.22 -6.27 -17.75
CA VAL A 115 10.30 -6.87 -16.41
C VAL A 115 10.51 -8.38 -16.50
N GLN A 116 9.86 -9.05 -17.45
CA GLN A 116 10.03 -10.49 -17.64
C GLN A 116 11.46 -10.86 -18.07
N GLU A 117 12.09 -10.04 -18.92
CA GLU A 117 13.44 -10.29 -19.41
C GLU A 117 14.54 -9.83 -18.44
N LYS A 118 14.35 -8.69 -17.78
CA LYS A 118 15.41 -7.97 -17.06
C LYS A 118 15.09 -7.67 -15.59
N GLY A 119 13.84 -7.83 -15.15
CA GLY A 119 13.40 -7.47 -13.81
C GLY A 119 13.32 -5.96 -13.57
N VAL A 120 13.20 -5.14 -14.63
CA VAL A 120 13.15 -3.68 -14.53
C VAL A 120 12.08 -3.08 -15.43
N ILE A 121 11.54 -1.93 -15.02
CA ILE A 121 10.78 -1.02 -15.88
C ILE A 121 11.61 0.21 -16.20
N THR A 122 11.34 0.85 -17.34
CA THR A 122 11.94 2.14 -17.71
C THR A 122 10.95 3.27 -17.45
N VAL A 123 11.30 4.20 -16.57
CA VAL A 123 10.52 5.41 -16.28
C VAL A 123 11.43 6.63 -16.43
N LEU A 124 11.10 7.53 -17.36
CA LEU A 124 11.89 8.75 -17.64
C LEU A 124 13.40 8.44 -17.77
N ASP A 125 13.74 7.46 -18.59
CA ASP A 125 15.11 6.99 -18.85
C ASP A 125 15.84 6.32 -17.66
N ASN A 126 15.14 6.06 -16.55
CA ASN A 126 15.69 5.33 -15.41
C ASN A 126 15.13 3.91 -15.36
N GLU A 127 16.01 2.93 -15.10
CA GLU A 127 15.62 1.56 -14.83
C GLU A 127 15.26 1.41 -13.34
N VAL A 128 14.05 0.93 -13.06
CA VAL A 128 13.55 0.70 -11.72
C VAL A 128 13.25 -0.79 -11.56
N PRO A 129 13.82 -1.48 -10.54
CA PRO A 129 13.51 -2.88 -10.27
C PRO A 129 12.02 -3.09 -10.04
N ALA A 130 11.48 -4.12 -10.67
CA ALA A 130 10.08 -4.50 -10.57
C ALA A 130 9.92 -6.01 -10.54
N VAL A 131 8.83 -6.47 -9.92
CA VAL A 131 8.47 -7.89 -9.82
C VAL A 131 7.11 -8.09 -10.47
N LEU A 132 6.98 -9.13 -11.30
CA LEU A 132 5.70 -9.52 -11.92
C LEU A 132 5.06 -10.69 -11.19
N ASN A 133 3.74 -10.64 -11.04
CA ASN A 133 2.91 -11.77 -10.66
C ASN A 133 1.59 -11.72 -11.46
N GLY A 134 1.51 -12.53 -12.54
CA GLY A 134 0.37 -12.52 -13.44
C GLY A 134 0.17 -11.13 -14.08
N LYS A 135 -1.03 -10.56 -13.88
CA LYS A 135 -1.39 -9.22 -14.36
C LYS A 135 -0.93 -8.08 -13.43
N TYR A 136 -0.25 -8.40 -12.33
CA TYR A 136 0.23 -7.42 -11.37
C TYR A 136 1.72 -7.18 -11.50
N LEU A 137 2.11 -5.93 -11.21
CA LEU A 137 3.49 -5.51 -11.09
C LEU A 137 3.68 -4.80 -9.76
N MET A 138 4.78 -5.12 -9.06
CA MET A 138 5.19 -4.44 -7.84
C MET A 138 6.52 -3.72 -8.05
N ILE A 139 6.64 -2.52 -7.49
CA ILE A 139 7.91 -1.82 -7.30
C ILE A 139 8.13 -1.64 -5.80
N TYR A 140 9.27 -2.12 -5.30
CA TYR A 140 9.70 -1.91 -3.92
C TYR A 140 10.98 -1.08 -3.88
N THR A 141 10.89 0.12 -3.30
CA THR A 141 12.02 1.03 -3.14
C THR A 141 12.34 1.24 -1.67
N ASP A 142 13.54 0.82 -1.28
CA ASP A 142 14.18 1.15 -0.01
C ASP A 142 15.68 1.35 -0.26
N THR A 143 16.21 2.49 0.15
CA THR A 143 17.64 2.81 -0.01
C THR A 143 18.50 2.25 1.12
N SER A 144 17.88 1.81 2.23
CA SER A 144 18.57 1.16 3.35
C SER A 144 19.20 -0.16 2.92
N LYS A 145 20.38 -0.43 3.47
CA LYS A 145 21.13 -1.68 3.30
C LYS A 145 21.27 -2.45 4.62
N LYS A 146 20.50 -2.06 5.63
CA LYS A 146 20.43 -2.81 6.89
C LYS A 146 19.75 -4.15 6.65
N GLU A 147 20.17 -5.15 7.41
CA GLU A 147 19.67 -6.52 7.30
C GLU A 147 18.14 -6.59 7.43
N GLU A 148 17.54 -5.85 8.37
CA GLU A 148 16.09 -5.89 8.58
C GLU A 148 15.33 -5.27 7.39
N ASN A 149 15.87 -4.23 6.77
CA ASN A 149 15.29 -3.63 5.57
C ASN A 149 15.38 -4.57 4.37
N THR A 150 16.51 -5.26 4.20
CA THR A 150 16.68 -6.26 3.14
C THR A 150 15.75 -7.46 3.36
N ALA A 151 15.67 -7.99 4.58
CA ALA A 151 14.75 -9.08 4.93
C ALA A 151 13.27 -8.69 4.72
N GLN A 152 12.88 -7.47 5.07
CA GLN A 152 11.53 -6.98 4.82
C GLN A 152 11.25 -6.85 3.32
N LYS A 153 12.20 -6.38 2.51
CA LYS A 153 12.06 -6.34 1.06
C LYS A 153 11.81 -7.75 0.48
N GLU A 154 12.67 -8.70 0.80
CA GLU A 154 12.56 -10.09 0.32
C GLU A 154 11.23 -10.73 0.74
N ARG A 155 10.80 -10.50 1.99
CA ARG A 155 9.52 -10.99 2.49
C ARG A 155 8.34 -10.38 1.73
N VAL A 156 8.39 -9.09 1.41
CA VAL A 156 7.32 -8.41 0.65
C VAL A 156 7.30 -8.89 -0.79
N GLU A 157 8.45 -9.10 -1.42
CA GLU A 157 8.53 -9.71 -2.76
C GLU A 157 7.96 -11.13 -2.78
N GLN A 158 8.31 -11.96 -1.79
CA GLN A 158 7.75 -13.30 -1.68
C GLN A 158 6.24 -13.28 -1.42
N LEU A 159 5.78 -12.40 -0.51
CA LEU A 159 4.35 -12.23 -0.26
C LEU A 159 3.61 -11.84 -1.54
N PHE A 160 4.15 -10.89 -2.30
CA PHE A 160 3.58 -10.48 -3.58
C PHE A 160 3.49 -11.63 -4.58
N LEU A 161 4.52 -12.47 -4.67
CA LEU A 161 4.54 -13.66 -5.54
C LEU A 161 3.57 -14.76 -5.08
N ASP A 162 3.31 -14.85 -3.77
CA ASP A 162 2.37 -15.81 -3.19
C ASP A 162 0.90 -15.40 -3.38
N PHE A 163 0.64 -14.15 -3.79
CA PHE A 163 -0.72 -13.70 -4.10
C PHE A 163 -1.28 -14.53 -5.26
N ALA A 164 -2.22 -15.42 -4.93
CA ALA A 164 -2.74 -16.40 -5.86
C ALA A 164 -4.07 -15.97 -6.53
N GLY A 165 -4.58 -14.75 -6.29
CA GLY A 165 -5.80 -14.19 -6.88
C GLY A 165 -6.96 -15.19 -6.98
N PHE A 166 -7.82 -15.27 -5.97
CA PHE A 166 -8.91 -16.27 -5.86
C PHE A 166 -8.63 -17.64 -6.54
N LYS A 167 -7.84 -18.50 -5.89
CA LYS A 167 -7.95 -19.95 -6.15
C LYS A 167 -9.09 -20.47 -5.29
N ALA A 168 -10.21 -20.81 -5.92
CA ALA A 168 -11.23 -21.62 -5.28
C ALA A 168 -10.56 -22.91 -4.77
N ASN A 169 -10.73 -23.21 -3.48
CA ASN A 169 -10.44 -24.55 -2.97
C ASN A 169 -11.33 -25.58 -3.67
#